data_AF-A0A8S9NZ84-F1
#
_entry.id   AF-A0A8S9NZ84-F1
#
_cell.length_a   1.000
_cell.length_b   1.000
_cell.length_c   1.000
_cell.angle_alpha   90.00
_cell.angle_beta   90.00
_cell.angle_gamma   90.00
#
_symmetry.space_group_name_H-M   'P 1'
#
loop_
_entity.id
_entity.type
_entity.pdbx_description
1 polymer ?
#
loop_
_entity_poly.entity_id
_entity_poly.type
_entity_poly.pdbx_seq_one_letter_code
_entity_poly.pdbx_strand_id
1 'polypeptide(L)'
;METDRVMLNFVKEYEKKLEMKITFSQETEPLGTAGPLALARDKLIDESGKPFFVLNSDVICEYPLLEMIEFHKNHAAEASIMVTKVDDPSKYGVVVMEEEGKEESRVESFVEKPKHFVGDKINAGIYLLNPSVLDMIELRRTSIEKEIFPKIASEKKLYAMVLPGFWMDIGQPKDYLTGQRMYLRCLRKNAPEELFASSGDHVIGNVMADETAVIGERCLIGPDV
;
A
#
# COMPACT_ATOMS: atom_id res chain seq x y z
N MET A 1 -22.17 9.68 -12.94
CA MET A 1 -23.29 8.83 -13.39
C MET A 1 -22.83 7.63 -14.21
N GLU A 2 -22.05 7.78 -15.29
CA GLU A 2 -21.59 6.62 -16.09
C GLU A 2 -20.36 5.91 -15.49
N THR A 3 -19.39 6.67 -14.95
CA THR A 3 -18.20 6.13 -14.26
C THR A 3 -18.56 5.33 -13.00
N ASP A 4 -19.54 5.82 -12.22
CA ASP A 4 -20.00 5.13 -11.00
C ASP A 4 -20.57 3.74 -11.32
N ARG A 5 -21.23 3.60 -12.48
CA ARG A 5 -21.84 2.35 -12.92
C ARG A 5 -20.78 1.29 -13.30
N VAL A 6 -19.65 1.71 -13.87
CA VAL A 6 -18.53 0.80 -14.19
C VAL A 6 -17.93 0.25 -12.90
N MET A 7 -17.60 1.13 -11.94
CA MET A 7 -17.01 0.72 -10.65
C MET A 7 -17.96 -0.16 -9.83
N LEU A 8 -19.26 0.16 -9.81
CA LEU A 8 -20.25 -0.63 -9.09
C LEU A 8 -20.43 -2.03 -9.69
N ASN A 9 -20.37 -2.17 -11.02
CA ASN A 9 -20.43 -3.48 -11.67
C ASN A 9 -19.16 -4.30 -11.38
N PHE A 10 -17.99 -3.67 -11.50
CA PHE A 10 -16.71 -4.30 -11.16
C PHE A 10 -16.72 -4.83 -9.73
N VAL A 11 -17.19 -4.03 -8.76
CA VAL A 11 -17.23 -4.47 -7.38
C VAL A 11 -18.20 -5.62 -7.14
N LYS A 12 -19.40 -5.61 -7.74
CA LYS A 12 -20.33 -6.75 -7.60
C LYS A 12 -19.74 -8.07 -8.10
N GLU A 13 -18.95 -8.01 -9.17
CA GLU A 13 -18.23 -9.18 -9.68
C GLU A 13 -17.21 -9.68 -8.66
N TYR A 14 -16.40 -8.78 -8.10
CA TYR A 14 -15.35 -9.13 -7.14
C TYR A 14 -15.87 -9.50 -5.75
N GLU A 15 -16.98 -8.93 -5.27
CA GLU A 15 -17.64 -9.38 -4.04
C GLU A 15 -18.01 -10.86 -4.14
N LYS A 16 -18.55 -11.27 -5.29
CA LYS A 16 -18.89 -12.66 -5.56
C LYS A 16 -17.65 -13.54 -5.72
N LYS A 17 -16.63 -13.07 -6.43
CA LYS A 17 -15.40 -13.85 -6.71
C LYS A 17 -14.55 -14.06 -5.46
N LEU A 18 -14.45 -13.05 -4.59
CA LEU A 18 -13.63 -13.07 -3.39
C LEU A 18 -14.40 -13.50 -2.14
N GLU A 19 -15.72 -13.65 -2.22
CA GLU A 19 -16.60 -13.93 -1.07
C GLU A 19 -16.42 -12.88 0.05
N MET A 20 -16.18 -11.63 -0.34
CA MET A 20 -15.96 -10.50 0.57
C MET A 20 -17.00 -9.42 0.33
N LYS A 21 -17.47 -8.80 1.42
CA LYS A 21 -18.30 -7.59 1.34
C LYS A 21 -17.41 -6.40 1.02
N ILE A 22 -17.74 -5.65 -0.04
CA ILE A 22 -17.03 -4.44 -0.46
C ILE A 22 -17.99 -3.26 -0.32
N THR A 23 -17.64 -2.31 0.54
CA THR A 23 -18.48 -1.13 0.79
C THR A 23 -17.81 0.12 0.25
N PHE A 24 -18.54 0.94 -0.51
CA PHE A 24 -18.05 2.22 -0.98
C PHE A 24 -18.38 3.35 0.00
N SER A 25 -17.41 4.23 0.18
CA SER A 25 -17.63 5.57 0.75
C SER A 25 -17.23 6.57 -0.32
N GLN A 26 -18.20 7.27 -0.90
CA GLN A 26 -17.95 8.20 -1.98
C GLN A 26 -17.63 9.58 -1.43
N GLU A 27 -16.41 10.04 -1.69
CA GLU A 27 -16.00 11.41 -1.47
C GLU A 27 -16.54 12.30 -2.60
N THR A 28 -17.29 13.36 -2.26
CA THR A 28 -17.87 14.29 -3.23
C THR A 28 -16.97 15.49 -3.53
N GLU A 29 -16.02 15.78 -2.65
CA GLU A 29 -15.02 16.84 -2.78
C GLU A 29 -13.70 16.40 -2.16
N PRO A 30 -12.52 16.82 -2.64
CA PRO A 30 -11.26 16.32 -2.11
C PRO A 30 -11.02 16.66 -0.63
N LEU A 31 -11.12 15.67 0.26
CA LEU A 31 -10.91 15.77 1.71
C LEU A 31 -9.49 15.35 2.13
N GLY A 32 -8.56 15.14 1.19
CA GLY A 32 -7.18 14.76 1.51
C GLY A 32 -7.04 13.28 1.85
N THR A 33 -5.99 12.91 2.59
CA THR A 33 -5.66 11.50 2.88
C THR A 33 -6.32 10.97 4.15
N ALA A 34 -6.65 11.83 5.11
CA ALA A 34 -7.35 11.44 6.35
C ALA A 34 -8.87 11.65 6.25
N GLY A 35 -9.33 12.67 5.51
CA GLY A 35 -10.75 13.00 5.42
C GLY A 35 -11.67 11.85 4.96
N PRO A 36 -11.27 11.02 3.98
CA PRO A 36 -12.03 9.82 3.61
C PRO A 36 -12.22 8.83 4.76
N LEU A 37 -11.29 8.75 5.71
CA LEU A 37 -11.40 7.89 6.90
C LEU A 37 -12.49 8.41 7.84
N ALA A 38 -12.55 9.73 8.06
CA ALA A 38 -13.63 10.36 8.83
C ALA A 38 -14.99 10.18 8.14
N LEU A 39 -15.04 10.33 6.81
CA LEU A 39 -16.25 10.11 6.00
C LEU A 39 -16.75 8.65 6.10
N ALA A 40 -15.83 7.70 6.22
CA ALA A 40 -16.12 6.28 6.30
C ALA A 40 -16.19 5.74 7.75
N ARG A 41 -16.15 6.59 8.78
CA ARG A 41 -16.00 6.17 10.19
C ARG A 41 -16.97 5.06 10.60
N ASP A 42 -18.27 5.23 10.32
CA ASP A 42 -19.31 4.25 10.68
C ASP A 42 -19.20 2.91 9.92
N LYS A 43 -18.38 2.86 8.87
CA LYS A 43 -18.10 1.66 8.09
C LYS A 43 -16.80 0.98 8.51
N LEU A 44 -15.87 1.72 9.12
CA LEU A 44 -14.54 1.25 9.54
C LEU A 44 -14.55 0.71 10.98
N ILE A 45 -15.46 1.21 11.82
CA ILE A 45 -15.58 0.79 13.22
C ILE A 45 -16.63 -0.31 13.33
N ASP A 46 -16.25 -1.40 14.00
CA ASP A 46 -17.17 -2.43 14.46
C ASP A 46 -17.05 -2.63 15.98
N GLU A 47 -17.87 -3.53 16.53
CA GLU A 47 -17.89 -3.84 17.96
C GLU A 47 -16.61 -4.55 18.46
N SER A 48 -15.73 -5.00 17.55
CA SER A 48 -14.53 -5.74 17.92
C SER A 48 -13.42 -4.84 18.47
N GLY A 49 -13.44 -3.55 18.13
CA GLY A 49 -12.40 -2.59 18.52
C GLY A 49 -11.02 -2.92 17.94
N LYS A 50 -10.94 -3.81 16.94
CA LYS A 50 -9.68 -4.22 16.32
C LYS A 50 -9.12 -3.11 15.42
N PRO A 51 -7.80 -3.07 15.23
CA PRO A 51 -7.21 -2.19 14.25
C PRO A 51 -7.62 -2.58 12.83
N PHE A 52 -7.58 -1.61 11.93
CA PHE A 52 -7.92 -1.79 10.52
C PHE A 52 -6.79 -1.30 9.62
N PHE A 53 -6.64 -1.95 8.47
CA PHE A 53 -5.66 -1.54 7.47
C PHE A 53 -6.17 -0.36 6.65
N VAL A 54 -5.25 0.54 6.32
CA VAL A 54 -5.43 1.60 5.33
C VAL A 54 -4.30 1.46 4.31
N LEU A 55 -4.67 1.26 3.06
CA LEU A 55 -3.74 1.02 1.95
C LEU A 55 -4.01 2.03 0.85
N ASN A 56 -2.97 2.67 0.34
CA ASN A 56 -3.06 3.42 -0.91
C ASN A 56 -3.31 2.46 -2.08
N SER A 57 -4.28 2.75 -2.94
CA SER A 57 -4.70 1.85 -4.01
C SER A 57 -3.71 1.76 -5.19
N ASP A 58 -2.76 2.67 -5.24
CA ASP A 58 -1.71 2.80 -6.24
C ASP A 58 -0.35 2.29 -5.74
N VAL A 59 -0.34 1.40 -4.74
CA VAL A 59 0.87 0.72 -4.25
C VAL A 59 0.88 -0.74 -4.68
N ILE A 60 2.02 -1.24 -5.14
CA ILE A 60 2.27 -2.66 -5.38
C ILE A 60 3.50 -3.12 -4.59
N CYS A 61 3.35 -4.20 -3.81
CA CYS A 61 4.38 -4.74 -2.92
C CYS A 61 4.04 -6.17 -2.44
N GLU A 62 4.89 -6.76 -1.61
CA GLU A 62 4.71 -8.11 -1.01
C GLU A 62 3.79 -8.13 0.24
N TYR A 63 3.04 -7.06 0.53
CA TYR A 63 2.04 -6.91 1.61
C TYR A 63 2.18 -7.90 2.81
N PRO A 64 3.11 -7.65 3.75
CA PRO A 64 3.33 -8.51 4.92
C PRO A 64 2.35 -8.16 6.05
N LEU A 65 1.06 -8.39 5.80
CA LEU A 65 -0.04 -7.95 6.66
C LEU A 65 -0.02 -8.66 8.03
N LEU A 66 0.34 -9.95 8.06
CA LEU A 66 0.39 -10.72 9.31
C LEU A 66 1.53 -10.25 10.21
N GLU A 67 2.71 -9.98 9.63
CA GLU A 67 3.86 -9.41 10.32
C GLU A 67 3.52 -8.02 10.85
N MET A 68 2.79 -7.20 10.08
CA MET A 68 2.36 -5.87 10.51
C MET A 68 1.41 -5.90 11.71
N ILE A 69 0.49 -6.88 11.77
CA ILE A 69 -0.40 -7.08 12.92
C ILE A 69 0.40 -7.39 14.18
N GLU A 70 1.34 -8.33 14.09
CA GLU A 70 2.17 -8.74 15.21
C GLU A 70 3.09 -7.59 15.66
N PHE A 71 3.70 -6.88 14.71
CA PHE A 71 4.47 -5.66 14.95
C PHE A 71 3.67 -4.62 15.73
N HIS A 72 2.47 -4.27 15.25
CA HIS A 72 1.60 -3.27 15.86
C HIS A 72 1.22 -3.63 17.30
N LYS A 73 0.88 -4.90 17.52
CA LYS A 73 0.56 -5.45 18.84
C LYS A 73 1.75 -5.41 19.80
N ASN A 74 2.93 -5.86 19.35
CA ASN A 74 4.13 -5.94 20.19
C ASN A 74 4.63 -4.58 20.67
N HIS A 75 4.34 -3.52 19.92
CA HIS A 75 4.67 -2.15 20.29
C HIS A 75 3.57 -1.43 21.07
N ALA A 76 2.40 -2.05 21.26
CA ALA A 76 1.19 -1.40 21.75
C ALA A 76 0.94 -0.06 21.05
N ALA A 77 1.12 -0.05 19.73
CA ALA A 77 1.07 1.15 18.92
C ALA A 77 -0.36 1.69 18.78
N GLU A 78 -0.50 3.01 18.65
CA GLU A 78 -1.76 3.63 18.26
C GLU A 78 -1.93 3.56 16.73
N ALA A 79 -0.82 3.72 16.02
CA ALA A 79 -0.72 3.54 14.59
C ALA A 79 0.64 2.93 14.25
N SER A 80 0.63 1.99 13.31
CA SER A 80 1.83 1.46 12.66
C SER A 80 1.81 1.85 11.19
N ILE A 81 2.95 2.30 10.67
CA ILE A 81 3.12 2.65 9.27
C ILE A 81 4.23 1.80 8.66
N MET A 82 4.10 1.44 7.39
CA MET A 82 5.22 0.90 6.64
C MET A 82 6.01 2.00 5.96
N VAL A 83 7.31 1.80 5.92
CA VAL A 83 8.25 2.66 5.20
C VAL A 83 9.04 1.83 4.21
N THR A 84 9.52 2.44 3.15
CA THR A 84 10.44 1.77 2.19
C THR A 84 11.69 2.62 2.01
N LYS A 85 12.81 1.96 1.70
CA LYS A 85 14.08 2.64 1.44
C LYS A 85 14.14 3.04 -0.03
N VAL A 86 14.51 4.29 -0.30
CA VAL A 86 14.70 4.81 -1.66
C VAL A 86 16.01 5.57 -1.78
N ASP A 87 16.62 5.52 -2.97
CA ASP A 87 17.85 6.25 -3.26
C ASP A 87 17.63 7.77 -3.30
N ASP A 88 16.46 8.21 -3.80
CA ASP A 88 16.09 9.63 -3.91
C ASP A 88 14.74 9.91 -3.21
N PRO A 89 14.77 10.41 -1.95
CA PRO A 89 13.57 10.71 -1.19
C PRO A 89 12.92 12.05 -1.55
N SER A 90 13.49 12.85 -2.45
CA SER A 90 13.08 14.26 -2.70
C SER A 90 11.62 14.43 -3.15
N LYS A 91 11.02 13.36 -3.69
CA LYS A 91 9.63 13.36 -4.19
C LYS A 91 8.60 12.95 -3.14
N TYR A 92 9.04 12.42 -2.00
CA TYR A 92 8.19 11.73 -1.04
C TYR A 92 8.25 12.36 0.35
N GLY A 93 7.38 11.90 1.24
CA GLY A 93 7.46 12.20 2.68
C GLY A 93 8.45 11.25 3.35
N VAL A 94 9.52 11.81 3.91
CA VAL A 94 10.52 11.04 4.69
C VAL A 94 10.01 10.84 6.10
N VAL A 95 10.13 9.60 6.58
CA VAL A 95 9.83 9.21 7.96
C VAL A 95 11.14 9.08 8.71
N VAL A 96 11.33 9.92 9.71
CA VAL A 96 12.50 9.87 10.60
C VAL A 96 12.15 8.95 11.77
N MET A 97 12.96 7.92 11.97
CA MET A 97 12.83 6.94 13.04
C MET A 97 13.78 7.28 14.19
N GLU A 98 13.37 7.06 15.45
CA GLU A 98 14.21 7.33 16.64
C GLU A 98 15.56 6.57 16.58
N GLU A 99 15.55 5.34 16.06
CA GLU A 99 16.76 4.53 15.90
C GLU A 99 17.14 4.40 14.42
N GLU A 100 18.20 5.12 14.02
CA GLU A 100 18.71 5.10 12.65
C GLU A 100 19.26 3.73 12.26
N GLY A 101 18.99 3.31 11.02
CA GLY A 101 19.48 2.05 10.46
C GLY A 101 18.71 0.79 10.89
N LYS A 102 17.75 0.88 11.82
CA LYS A 102 16.89 -0.24 12.18
C LYS A 102 15.78 -0.48 11.15
N GLU A 103 15.35 -1.73 11.06
CA GLU A 103 14.19 -2.14 10.25
C GLU A 103 12.85 -1.84 10.94
N GLU A 104 12.87 -1.57 12.24
CA GLU A 104 11.70 -1.14 13.00
C GLU A 104 12.10 -0.21 14.14
N SER A 105 11.28 0.82 14.39
CA SER A 105 11.48 1.78 15.48
C SER A 105 10.27 2.69 15.58
N ARG A 106 10.15 3.39 16.71
CA ARG A 106 9.23 4.52 16.83
C ARG A 106 9.58 5.61 15.81
N VAL A 107 8.55 6.31 15.33
CA VAL A 107 8.68 7.49 14.48
C VAL A 107 8.94 8.72 15.33
N GLU A 108 10.00 9.45 15.00
CA GLU A 108 10.34 10.74 15.59
C GLU A 108 9.57 11.87 14.91
N SER A 109 9.64 11.93 13.57
CA SER A 109 9.04 13.02 12.80
C SER A 109 8.81 12.67 11.33
N PHE A 110 8.05 13.54 10.64
CA PHE A 110 7.84 13.49 9.20
C PHE A 110 8.44 14.73 8.54
N VAL A 111 9.13 14.52 7.42
CA VAL A 111 9.66 15.60 6.60
C VAL A 111 9.14 15.45 5.18
N GLU A 112 8.19 16.32 4.82
CA GLU A 112 7.60 16.33 3.48
C GLU A 112 8.56 16.93 2.45
N LYS A 113 8.89 16.17 1.39
CA LYS A 113 9.68 16.62 0.22
C LYS A 113 10.92 17.41 0.63
N PRO A 114 11.85 16.76 1.36
CA PRO A 114 12.96 17.46 1.97
C PRO A 114 13.90 18.04 0.91
N LYS A 115 14.38 19.28 1.13
CA LYS A 115 15.35 19.95 0.25
C LYS A 115 16.79 19.45 0.44
N HIS A 116 17.05 18.78 1.57
CA HIS A 116 18.33 18.21 1.94
C HIS A 116 18.10 16.75 2.36
N PHE A 117 19.14 15.92 2.32
CA PHE A 117 19.00 14.54 2.77
C PHE A 117 18.73 14.51 4.28
N VAL A 118 17.60 13.89 4.67
CA VAL A 118 17.19 13.72 6.08
C VAL A 118 16.92 12.25 6.44
N GLY A 119 17.03 11.35 5.46
CA GLY A 119 16.75 9.93 5.60
C GLY A 119 16.36 9.31 4.26
N ASP A 120 16.51 7.99 4.16
CA ASP A 120 16.21 7.18 2.97
C ASP A 120 14.85 6.47 3.07
N LYS A 121 14.19 6.53 4.23
CA LYS A 121 12.91 5.85 4.50
C LYS A 121 11.76 6.78 4.21
N ILE A 122 10.96 6.41 3.21
CA ILE A 122 9.76 7.15 2.82
C ILE A 122 8.51 6.40 3.24
N ASN A 123 7.41 7.13 3.40
CA ASN A 123 6.10 6.55 3.64
C ASN A 123 5.70 5.59 2.49
N ALA A 124 5.38 4.33 2.82
CA ALA A 124 5.02 3.30 1.85
C ALA A 124 3.52 3.25 1.52
N GLY A 125 2.68 4.09 2.15
CA GLY A 125 1.24 4.14 1.90
C GLY A 125 0.45 2.96 2.49
N ILE A 126 1.00 2.31 3.52
CA ILE A 126 0.40 1.13 4.17
C ILE A 126 0.40 1.38 5.68
N TYR A 127 -0.78 1.37 6.28
CA TYR A 127 -0.99 1.69 7.68
C TYR A 127 -1.87 0.65 8.36
N LEU A 128 -1.63 0.44 9.66
CA LEU A 128 -2.51 -0.30 10.56
C LEU A 128 -2.86 0.63 11.73
N LEU A 129 -4.14 0.97 11.84
CA LEU A 129 -4.62 2.04 12.72
C LEU A 129 -5.59 1.48 13.75
N ASN A 130 -5.46 1.89 15.02
CA ASN A 130 -6.51 1.66 16.00
C ASN A 130 -7.74 2.53 15.68
N PRO A 131 -8.97 2.09 16.04
CA PRO A 131 -10.18 2.89 15.85
C PRO A 131 -10.12 4.28 16.47
N SER A 132 -9.41 4.45 17.59
CA SER A 132 -9.21 5.74 18.28
C SER A 132 -8.48 6.79 17.43
N VAL A 133 -7.73 6.38 16.40
CA VAL A 133 -7.13 7.33 15.44
C VAL A 133 -8.23 8.13 14.71
N LEU A 134 -9.39 7.52 14.45
CA LEU A 134 -10.51 8.18 13.78
C LEU A 134 -11.09 9.34 14.61
N ASP A 135 -10.96 9.29 15.94
CA ASP A 135 -11.43 10.35 16.85
C ASP A 135 -10.59 11.63 16.71
N MET A 136 -9.39 11.53 16.12
CA MET A 136 -8.50 12.65 15.86
C MET A 136 -8.81 13.35 14.52
N ILE A 137 -9.70 12.79 13.70
CA ILE A 137 -9.93 13.21 12.31
C ILE A 137 -11.30 13.86 12.20
N GLU A 138 -11.31 15.17 11.97
CA GLU A 138 -12.54 15.90 11.65
C GLU A 138 -12.98 15.62 10.20
N LEU A 139 -14.29 15.66 9.94
CA LEU A 139 -14.83 15.54 8.58
C LEU A 139 -14.59 16.84 7.79
N ARG A 140 -13.34 17.02 7.36
CA ARG A 140 -12.87 18.11 6.51
C ARG A 140 -11.63 17.67 5.76
N ARG A 141 -11.18 18.52 4.84
CA ARG A 141 -9.88 18.34 4.18
C ARG A 141 -8.75 18.24 5.22
N THR A 142 -8.11 17.07 5.26
CA THR A 142 -7.10 16.72 6.26
C THR A 142 -6.06 15.77 5.65
N SER A 143 -4.77 16.04 5.85
CA SER A 143 -3.69 15.09 5.51
C SER A 143 -3.27 14.29 6.74
N ILE A 144 -3.28 12.97 6.64
CA ILE A 144 -2.92 12.08 7.74
C ILE A 144 -1.46 12.29 8.16
N GLU A 145 -0.57 12.47 7.18
CA GLU A 145 0.88 12.63 7.35
C GLU A 145 1.25 13.99 7.97
N LYS A 146 0.43 15.02 7.75
CA LYS A 146 0.71 16.39 8.21
C LYS A 146 -0.02 16.75 9.50
N GLU A 147 -1.21 16.20 9.73
CA GLU A 147 -2.08 16.63 10.84
C GLU A 147 -2.33 15.55 11.89
N ILE A 148 -2.22 14.26 11.54
CA ILE A 148 -2.60 13.16 12.43
C ILE A 148 -1.36 12.42 12.94
N PHE A 149 -0.54 11.86 12.05
CA PHE A 149 0.67 11.14 12.44
C PHE A 149 1.64 11.98 13.30
N PRO A 150 1.88 13.28 13.06
CA PRO A 150 2.71 14.08 13.95
C PRO A 150 2.17 14.18 15.39
N LYS A 151 0.85 14.14 15.59
CA LYS A 151 0.24 14.12 16.93
C LYS A 151 0.45 12.77 17.60
N ILE A 152 0.30 11.66 16.87
CA ILE A 152 0.52 10.31 17.41
C ILE A 152 2.02 10.09 17.73
N ALA A 153 2.91 10.64 16.90
CA ALA A 153 4.36 10.62 17.11
C ALA A 153 4.75 11.39 18.38
N SER A 154 4.16 12.57 18.62
CA SER A 154 4.45 13.36 19.83
C SER A 154 3.99 12.68 21.12
N GLU A 155 2.96 11.83 21.04
CA GLU A 155 2.52 10.93 22.12
C GLU A 155 3.37 9.65 22.26
N LYS A 156 4.37 9.46 21.39
CA LYS A 156 5.24 8.28 21.31
C LYS A 156 4.53 6.96 21.01
N LYS A 157 3.43 7.02 20.26
CA LYS A 157 2.61 5.84 19.91
C LYS A 157 2.61 5.49 18.42
N LEU A 158 3.42 6.17 17.62
CA LEU A 158 3.55 5.91 16.18
C LEU A 158 4.83 5.11 15.92
N TYR A 159 4.69 3.95 15.27
CA TYR A 159 5.82 3.07 14.95
C TYR A 159 5.92 2.82 13.45
N ALA A 160 7.16 2.72 12.96
CA ALA A 160 7.47 2.41 11.57
C ALA A 160 8.16 1.05 11.46
N MET A 161 7.75 0.28 10.46
CA MET A 161 8.37 -0.97 10.04
C MET A 161 8.81 -0.84 8.58
N VAL A 162 10.04 -1.20 8.26
CA VAL A 162 10.52 -1.24 6.88
C VAL A 162 9.82 -2.38 6.15
N LEU A 163 9.22 -2.08 5.00
CA LEU A 163 8.56 -3.06 4.17
C LEU A 163 9.61 -4.02 3.58
N PRO A 164 9.55 -5.32 3.88
CA PRO A 164 10.37 -6.32 3.22
C PRO A 164 9.98 -6.46 1.75
N GLY A 165 10.95 -6.81 0.93
CA GLY A 165 10.71 -7.10 -0.49
C GLY A 165 10.63 -5.85 -1.35
N PHE A 166 9.88 -5.94 -2.45
CA PHE A 166 9.76 -4.84 -3.40
C PHE A 166 8.60 -3.90 -3.04
N TRP A 167 8.73 -2.64 -3.45
CA TRP A 167 7.68 -1.62 -3.34
C TRP A 167 7.71 -0.74 -4.59
N MET A 168 6.53 -0.35 -5.08
CA MET A 168 6.41 0.68 -6.10
C MET A 168 5.09 1.45 -5.96
N ASP A 169 5.17 2.77 -6.06
CA ASP A 169 4.03 3.64 -6.37
C ASP A 169 3.78 3.56 -7.88
N ILE A 170 2.60 3.08 -8.27
CA ILE A 170 2.18 2.83 -9.66
C ILE A 170 1.16 3.85 -10.16
N GLY A 171 1.11 5.04 -9.56
CA GLY A 171 0.20 6.12 -9.94
C GLY A 171 0.49 6.75 -11.32
N GLN A 172 1.64 6.45 -11.93
CA GLN A 172 2.02 6.94 -13.27
C GLN A 172 2.26 5.77 -14.24
N PRO A 173 1.92 5.90 -15.54
CA PRO A 173 2.08 4.81 -16.52
C PRO A 173 3.49 4.21 -16.60
N LYS A 174 4.53 5.04 -16.49
CA LYS A 174 5.93 4.59 -16.48
C LYS A 174 6.23 3.73 -15.25
N ASP A 175 5.72 4.16 -14.10
CA ASP A 175 5.98 3.54 -12.81
C ASP A 175 5.16 2.26 -12.67
N TYR A 176 3.95 2.21 -13.23
CA TYR A 176 3.16 0.99 -13.40
C TYR A 176 3.93 -0.11 -14.13
N LEU A 177 4.54 0.19 -15.28
CA LEU A 177 5.37 -0.78 -16.01
C LEU A 177 6.58 -1.26 -15.20
N THR A 178 7.14 -0.37 -14.37
CA THR A 178 8.26 -0.72 -13.48
C THR A 178 7.81 -1.63 -12.34
N GLY A 179 6.69 -1.29 -11.70
CA GLY A 179 6.05 -2.10 -10.66
C GLY A 179 5.65 -3.49 -11.16
N GLN A 180 5.07 -3.60 -12.36
CA GLN A 180 4.76 -4.89 -12.99
C GLN A 180 6.00 -5.77 -13.13
N ARG A 181 7.13 -5.22 -13.61
CA ARG A 181 8.40 -5.98 -13.70
C ARG A 181 8.90 -6.43 -12.34
N MET A 182 8.77 -5.59 -11.31
CA MET A 182 9.18 -5.93 -9.95
C MET A 182 8.31 -7.05 -9.38
N TYR A 183 6.99 -6.97 -9.58
CA TYR A 183 6.04 -8.01 -9.19
C TYR A 183 6.32 -9.35 -9.88
N LEU A 184 6.53 -9.34 -11.21
CA LEU A 184 6.85 -10.55 -11.97
C LEU A 184 8.16 -11.21 -11.50
N ARG A 185 9.17 -10.43 -11.13
CA ARG A 185 10.41 -10.94 -10.53
C ARG A 185 10.20 -11.51 -9.14
N CYS A 186 9.33 -10.88 -8.34
CA CYS A 186 8.89 -11.41 -7.06
C CYS A 186 8.20 -12.76 -7.22
N LEU A 187 7.25 -12.89 -8.15
CA LEU A 187 6.59 -14.17 -8.46
C LEU A 187 7.58 -15.25 -8.85
N ARG A 188 8.56 -14.97 -9.73
CA ARG A 188 9.61 -15.96 -10.07
C ARG A 188 10.28 -16.56 -8.83
N LYS A 189 10.49 -15.74 -7.80
CA LYS A 189 11.19 -16.16 -6.58
C LYS A 189 10.26 -16.91 -5.61
N ASN A 190 9.04 -16.43 -5.45
CA ASN A 190 8.16 -16.83 -4.34
C ASN A 190 7.03 -17.78 -4.77
N ALA A 191 6.56 -17.69 -6.01
CA ALA A 191 5.46 -18.47 -6.59
C ALA A 191 5.69 -18.68 -8.10
N PRO A 192 6.78 -19.36 -8.52
CA PRO A 192 7.12 -19.54 -9.93
C PRO A 192 6.04 -20.28 -10.74
N GLU A 193 5.17 -21.04 -10.09
CA GLU A 193 4.01 -21.70 -10.68
C GLU A 193 2.94 -20.75 -11.22
N GLU A 194 2.90 -19.51 -10.73
CA GLU A 194 2.02 -18.44 -11.25
C GLU A 194 2.54 -17.84 -12.56
N LEU A 195 3.80 -18.11 -12.90
CA LEU A 195 4.37 -17.72 -14.19
C LEU A 195 4.02 -18.77 -15.24
N PHE A 196 3.76 -18.29 -16.45
CA PHE A 196 3.54 -19.14 -17.60
C PHE A 196 4.75 -20.07 -17.78
N ALA A 197 4.46 -21.38 -17.81
CA ALA A 197 5.48 -22.41 -17.84
C ALA A 197 6.46 -22.14 -18.99
N SER A 198 7.73 -21.93 -18.64
CA SER A 198 8.79 -21.52 -19.57
C SER A 198 9.26 -22.65 -20.49
N SER A 199 8.43 -23.64 -20.77
CA SER A 199 8.81 -24.90 -21.42
C SER A 199 8.90 -24.82 -22.94
N GLY A 200 8.92 -23.63 -23.54
CA GLY A 200 9.10 -23.47 -24.98
C GLY A 200 10.04 -22.31 -25.33
N ASP A 201 10.77 -22.45 -26.43
CA ASP A 201 11.73 -21.47 -26.97
C ASP A 201 11.13 -20.08 -27.31
N HIS A 202 9.82 -19.89 -27.10
CA HIS A 202 9.03 -18.71 -27.43
C HIS A 202 8.74 -17.79 -26.22
N VAL A 203 9.20 -18.13 -25.02
CA VAL A 203 9.02 -17.33 -23.80
C VAL A 203 10.36 -16.78 -23.34
N ILE A 204 10.44 -15.47 -23.17
CA ILE A 204 11.59 -14.77 -22.62
C ILE A 204 11.21 -14.23 -21.24
N GLY A 205 12.07 -14.38 -20.24
CA GLY A 205 11.90 -13.74 -18.94
C GLY A 205 10.67 -14.21 -18.16
N ASN A 206 10.03 -13.30 -17.42
CA ASN A 206 8.82 -13.54 -16.65
C ASN A 206 7.59 -13.24 -17.51
N VAL A 207 6.74 -14.24 -17.69
CA VAL A 207 5.50 -14.06 -18.42
C VAL A 207 4.36 -14.60 -17.57
N MET A 208 3.27 -13.85 -17.45
CA MET A 208 1.99 -14.37 -16.99
C MET A 208 1.05 -14.49 -18.19
N ALA A 209 0.30 -15.58 -18.24
CA ALA A 209 -0.74 -15.75 -19.24
C ALA A 209 -1.98 -16.31 -18.56
N ASP A 210 -3.13 -15.74 -18.91
CA ASP A 210 -4.41 -16.28 -18.52
C ASP A 210 -4.59 -17.69 -19.10
N GLU A 211 -5.32 -18.56 -18.41
CA GLU A 211 -5.58 -19.95 -18.85
C GLU A 211 -6.26 -20.02 -20.23
N THR A 212 -6.95 -18.96 -20.65
CA THR A 212 -7.60 -18.87 -21.96
C THR A 212 -6.67 -18.40 -23.08
N ALA A 213 -5.43 -18.01 -22.76
CA ALA A 213 -4.48 -17.50 -23.75
C ALA A 213 -4.00 -18.61 -24.69
N VAL A 214 -4.02 -18.33 -25.99
CA VAL A 214 -3.47 -19.21 -27.04
C VAL A 214 -2.29 -18.51 -27.70
N ILE A 215 -1.10 -19.09 -27.57
CA ILE A 215 0.12 -18.57 -28.17
C ILE A 215 0.33 -19.26 -29.51
N GLY A 216 0.36 -18.47 -30.59
CA GLY A 216 0.57 -18.99 -31.94
C GLY A 216 1.99 -19.53 -32.17
N GLU A 217 2.12 -20.46 -33.12
CA GLU A 217 3.42 -20.91 -33.59
C GLU A 217 4.26 -19.73 -34.10
N ARG A 218 5.52 -19.62 -33.63
CA ARG A 218 6.48 -18.54 -33.96
C ARG A 218 6.20 -17.17 -33.31
N CYS A 219 5.33 -17.08 -32.32
CA CYS A 219 5.26 -15.91 -31.45
C CYS A 219 6.46 -15.90 -30.47
N LEU A 220 6.80 -14.72 -29.96
CA LEU A 220 7.79 -14.52 -28.90
C LEU A 220 7.16 -13.60 -27.86
N ILE A 221 7.16 -14.01 -26.59
CA ILE A 221 6.50 -13.28 -25.49
C ILE A 221 7.51 -13.04 -24.38
N GLY A 222 7.58 -11.81 -23.86
CA GLY A 222 8.51 -11.43 -22.80
C GLY A 222 9.15 -10.05 -22.98
N PRO A 223 10.11 -9.66 -22.12
CA PRO A 223 10.67 -10.43 -21.00
C PRO A 223 9.92 -10.28 -19.66
N ASP A 224 8.95 -9.39 -19.55
CA ASP A 224 8.25 -9.11 -18.28
C ASP A 224 6.82 -8.60 -18.62
N VAL A 225 5.93 -9.53 -19.02
CA VAL A 225 4.59 -9.23 -19.53
C VAL A 225 3.51 -10.14 -18.97
#